data_AF-A0A2E5TYL1-F1
#
_entry.id   AF-A0A2E5TYL1-F1
#
_cell.length_a   1.000
_cell.length_b   1.000
_cell.length_c   1.000
_cell.angle_alpha   90.00
_cell.angle_beta   90.00
_cell.angle_gamma   90.00
#
_symmetry.space_group_name_H-M   'P 1'
#
loop_
_entity.id
_entity.type
_entity.pdbx_description
1 polymer ?
#
loop_
_entity_poly.entity_id
_entity_poly.type
_entity_poly.pdbx_seq_one_letter_code
_entity_poly.pdbx_strand_id
1 'polypeptide(L)'
;MTVLIKPHSNNQISHDYIDFVRRGFSNPRKKIINSVSMGLKIDNNEIKLLMNKTDIDHSLRPQHLTLSQWGNLYKNYKKIYVD
;
A
#
# COMPACT_ATOMS: atom_id res chain seq x y z
N MET A 1 -13.55 19.61 19.82
CA MET A 1 -13.68 19.36 18.37
C MET A 1 -14.32 17.98 18.22
N THR A 2 -15.54 17.90 17.66
CA THR A 2 -16.26 16.63 17.50
C THR A 2 -16.16 16.19 16.04
N VAL A 3 -15.76 14.95 15.80
CA VAL A 3 -15.71 14.35 14.46
C VAL A 3 -16.93 13.44 14.29
N LEU A 4 -17.77 13.73 13.30
CA LEU A 4 -18.87 12.86 12.90
C LEU A 4 -18.36 11.86 11.85
N ILE A 5 -18.38 10.56 12.19
CA ILE A 5 -18.05 9.49 11.26
C ILE A 5 -19.37 8.87 10.78
N LYS A 6 -19.67 8.97 9.48
CA LYS A 6 -20.83 8.33 8.85
C LYS A 6 -20.33 7.26 7.88
N PRO A 7 -20.73 5.99 8.02
CA PRO A 7 -20.42 4.97 7.02
C PRO A 7 -20.98 5.38 5.66
N HIS A 8 -20.13 5.41 4.63
CA HIS A 8 -20.56 5.67 3.26
C HIS A 8 -21.13 4.41 2.59
N SER A 9 -20.58 3.25 2.92
CA SER A 9 -21.01 1.94 2.42
C SER A 9 -20.64 0.82 3.40
N ASN A 10 -21.32 -0.32 3.30
CA ASN A 10 -20.99 -1.53 4.07
C ASN A 10 -19.99 -2.41 3.30
N ASN A 11 -18.82 -1.86 2.97
CA ASN A 11 -17.78 -2.60 2.26
C ASN A 11 -16.94 -3.39 3.27
N GLN A 12 -16.98 -4.71 3.22
CA GLN A 12 -16.03 -5.54 3.95
C GLN A 12 -14.64 -5.39 3.34
N ILE A 13 -13.70 -4.91 4.14
CA ILE A 13 -12.29 -4.81 3.76
C ILE A 13 -11.58 -6.07 4.28
N SER A 14 -10.82 -6.73 3.40
CA SER A 14 -10.01 -7.90 3.78
C SER A 14 -8.95 -7.54 4.83
N HIS A 15 -8.77 -8.42 5.81
CA HIS A 15 -7.72 -8.29 6.82
C HIS A 15 -6.31 -8.25 6.18
N ASP A 16 -6.09 -9.05 5.15
CA ASP A 16 -4.80 -9.12 4.44
C ASP A 16 -4.46 -7.80 3.73
N TYR A 17 -5.48 -7.12 3.19
CA TYR A 17 -5.29 -5.78 2.63
C TYR A 17 -4.93 -4.76 3.72
N ILE A 18 -5.58 -4.81 4.88
CA ILE A 18 -5.27 -3.90 5.99
C ILE A 18 -3.85 -4.17 6.50
N ASP A 19 -3.45 -5.43 6.66
CA ASP A 19 -2.09 -5.76 7.09
C ASP A 19 -1.04 -5.35 6.04
N PHE A 20 -1.34 -5.54 4.76
CA PHE A 20 -0.50 -5.05 3.67
C PHE A 20 -0.27 -3.54 3.75
N VAL A 21 -1.35 -2.75 3.88
CA VAL A 21 -1.25 -1.28 4.02
C VAL A 21 -0.46 -0.94 5.28
N ARG A 22 -0.75 -1.58 6.41
CA ARG A 22 -0.04 -1.36 7.68
C ARG A 22 1.47 -1.57 7.54
N ARG A 23 1.89 -2.65 6.88
CA ARG A 23 3.30 -2.94 6.59
C ARG A 23 3.89 -1.92 5.62
N GLY A 24 3.13 -1.51 4.59
CA GLY A 24 3.51 -0.44 3.68
C GLY A 24 3.76 0.92 4.36
N PHE A 25 3.14 1.17 5.52
CA PHE A 25 3.34 2.34 6.37
C PHE A 25 4.38 2.15 7.48
N SER A 26 5.16 1.05 7.49
CA SER A 26 6.17 0.79 8.53
C SER A 26 7.21 1.90 8.70
N ASN A 27 7.50 2.66 7.63
CA ASN A 27 8.45 3.76 7.63
C ASN A 27 7.83 4.99 6.92
N PRO A 28 6.85 5.69 7.54
CA PRO A 28 5.98 6.66 6.85
C PRO A 28 6.71 7.90 6.31
N ARG A 29 7.92 8.19 6.82
CA ARG A 29 8.76 9.31 6.35
C ARG A 29 9.71 8.94 5.21
N LYS A 30 9.89 7.64 4.91
CA LYS A 30 10.70 7.18 3.78
C LYS A 30 9.88 7.21 2.48
N LYS A 31 10.58 7.12 1.35
CA LYS A 31 9.95 6.87 0.04
C LYS A 31 9.13 5.58 0.09
N ILE A 32 8.04 5.50 -0.64
CA ILE A 32 7.09 4.39 -0.65
C ILE A 32 7.80 3.08 -0.98
N ILE A 33 8.72 3.09 -1.96
CA ILE A 33 9.55 1.93 -2.30
C ILE A 33 10.30 1.36 -1.08
N ASN A 34 10.93 2.23 -0.29
CA ASN A 34 11.68 1.83 0.90
C ASN A 34 10.77 1.42 2.07
N SER A 35 9.62 2.10 2.23
CA SER A 35 8.68 1.78 3.30
C SER A 35 8.00 0.43 3.06
N VAL A 36 7.60 0.17 1.82
CA VAL A 36 6.99 -1.09 1.39
C VAL A 36 8.03 -2.22 1.40
N SER A 37 9.22 -2.01 0.84
CA SER A 37 10.31 -3.00 0.89
C SER A 37 10.63 -3.43 2.32
N MET A 38 10.82 -2.48 3.23
CA MET A 38 11.16 -2.77 4.63
C MET A 38 10.02 -3.44 5.40
N GLY A 39 8.77 -2.98 5.19
CA GLY A 39 7.61 -3.58 5.84
C GLY A 39 7.26 -4.96 5.29
N LEU A 40 7.45 -5.17 3.99
CA LEU A 40 7.17 -6.43 3.34
C LEU A 40 8.33 -7.43 3.42
N LYS A 41 9.55 -6.95 3.73
CA LYS A 41 10.82 -7.70 3.65
C LYS A 41 11.10 -8.23 2.24
N ILE A 42 10.82 -7.41 1.24
CA ILE A 42 11.02 -7.70 -0.19
C ILE A 42 12.07 -6.74 -0.74
N ASP A 43 12.91 -7.19 -1.69
CA ASP A 43 13.94 -6.35 -2.28
C ASP A 43 13.38 -5.10 -2.96
N ASN A 44 14.12 -4.00 -2.89
CA ASN A 44 13.71 -2.73 -3.48
C ASN A 44 13.50 -2.83 -5.00
N ASN A 45 14.28 -3.65 -5.72
CA ASN A 45 14.12 -3.82 -7.17
C ASN A 45 12.82 -4.55 -7.51
N GLU A 46 12.44 -5.55 -6.71
CA GLU A 46 11.16 -6.25 -6.87
C GLU A 46 9.98 -5.32 -6.59
N ILE A 47 10.04 -4.52 -5.51
CA ILE A 47 9.01 -3.51 -5.23
C ILE A 47 8.96 -2.45 -6.33
N LYS A 48 10.10 -2.04 -6.89
CA LYS A 48 10.14 -1.13 -8.03
C LYS A 48 9.44 -1.73 -9.25
N LEU A 49 9.71 -3.00 -9.56
CA LEU A 49 9.06 -3.70 -10.67
C LEU A 49 7.56 -3.85 -10.46
N LEU A 50 7.14 -4.14 -9.22
CA LEU A 50 5.74 -4.18 -8.82
C LEU A 50 5.05 -2.83 -9.02
N MET A 51 5.71 -1.75 -8.59
CA MET A 51 5.21 -0.39 -8.69
C MET A 51 5.24 0.13 -10.12
N ASN A 52 6.19 -0.24 -10.98
CA ASN A 52 6.20 0.18 -12.39
C ASN A 52 4.97 -0.33 -13.19
N LYS A 53 4.28 -1.36 -12.69
CA LYS A 53 3.03 -1.86 -13.27
C LYS A 53 1.79 -1.08 -12.81
N THR A 54 1.99 -0.08 -11.97
CA THR A 54 0.96 0.83 -11.44
C THR A 54 1.46 2.25 -11.68
N ASP A 55 0.65 3.20 -12.11
CA ASP A 55 1.12 4.59 -12.32
C ASP A 55 1.43 5.31 -10.99
N ILE A 56 2.39 4.79 -10.22
CA ILE A 56 2.80 5.24 -8.89
C ILE A 56 4.24 5.73 -9.00
N ASP A 57 4.43 7.01 -8.68
CA ASP A 57 5.78 7.53 -8.45
C ASP A 57 6.36 6.92 -7.16
N HIS A 58 7.33 6.03 -7.35
CA HIS A 58 8.02 5.32 -6.27
C HIS A 58 8.84 6.24 -5.35
N SER A 59 9.01 7.51 -5.71
CA SER A 59 9.70 8.53 -4.92
C SER A 59 8.83 9.19 -3.85
N LEU A 60 7.49 9.07 -3.96
CA LEU A 60 6.53 9.64 -3.01
C LEU A 60 6.62 8.98 -1.63
N ARG A 61 6.05 9.63 -0.60
CA ARG A 61 5.85 8.99 0.72
C ARG A 61 4.51 8.23 0.78
N PRO A 62 4.36 7.20 1.65
CA PRO A 62 3.13 6.42 1.77
C PRO A 62 1.82 7.20 1.85
N GLN A 63 1.80 8.35 2.54
CA GLN A 63 0.60 9.18 2.65
C GLN A 63 0.12 9.83 1.35
N HIS A 64 0.95 9.88 0.30
CA HIS A 64 0.59 10.49 -0.98
C HIS A 64 -0.14 9.51 -1.91
N LEU A 65 -0.15 8.21 -1.58
CA LEU A 65 -0.93 7.23 -2.33
C LEU A 65 -2.40 7.34 -1.94
N THR A 66 -3.26 7.44 -2.94
CA THR A 66 -4.71 7.33 -2.80
C THR A 66 -5.13 5.92 -2.40
N LEU A 67 -6.34 5.77 -1.85
CA LEU A 67 -6.90 4.45 -1.51
C LEU A 67 -6.97 3.51 -2.73
N SER A 68 -7.27 4.06 -3.92
CA SER A 68 -7.29 3.30 -5.17
C SER A 68 -5.90 2.77 -5.55
N GLN A 69 -4.86 3.61 -5.41
CA GLN A 69 -3.47 3.20 -5.64
C GLN A 69 -3.02 2.11 -4.68
N TRP A 70 -3.37 2.21 -3.40
CA TRP A 70 -3.13 1.14 -2.43
C TRP A 70 -3.83 -0.17 -2.81
N GLY A 71 -5.10 -0.09 -3.24
CA GLY A 71 -5.86 -1.24 -3.72
C GLY A 71 -5.22 -1.92 -4.93
N ASN A 72 -4.76 -1.14 -5.91
CA ASN A 72 -4.09 -1.67 -7.11
C ASN A 72 -2.72 -2.28 -6.79
N LEU A 73 -1.93 -1.63 -5.94
CA LEU A 73 -0.64 -2.14 -5.49
C LEU A 73 -0.81 -3.48 -4.75
N TYR A 74 -1.83 -3.59 -3.87
CA TYR A 74 -2.14 -4.83 -3.18
C TYR A 74 -2.56 -5.96 -4.13
N LYS A 75 -3.42 -5.67 -5.12
CA LYS A 75 -3.82 -6.67 -6.13
C LYS A 75 -2.62 -7.24 -6.87
N ASN A 76 -1.68 -6.38 -7.27
CA ASN A 76 -0.46 -6.81 -7.93
C ASN A 76 0.46 -7.61 -6.99
N TYR A 77 0.57 -7.19 -5.73
CA TYR A 77 1.33 -7.92 -4.72
C TYR A 77 0.77 -9.32 -4.51
N LYS A 78 -0.55 -9.43 -4.32
CA LYS A 78 -1.24 -10.70 -4.09
C LYS A 78 -1.01 -11.68 -5.25
N LYS A 79 -1.15 -11.20 -6.49
CA LYS A 79 -0.94 -11.99 -7.71
C LYS A 79 0.48 -12.58 -7.84
N ILE A 80 1.49 -11.98 -7.20
CA ILE A 80 2.90 -12.39 -7.36
C ILE A 80 3.38 -13.22 -6.16
N TYR A 81 2.91 -12.93 -4.94
CA TYR A 81 3.50 -13.48 -3.71
C TYR A 81 2.54 -14.32 -2.86
N VAL A 82 1.25 -14.36 -3.19
CA VAL A 82 0.22 -15.01 -2.36
C VAL A 82 -0.61 -16.02 -3.16
N ASP A 83 -0.91 -15.71 -4.42
CA ASP A 83 -1.50 -16.64 -5.39
C ASP A 83 -0.40 -17.46 -6.08
#